data_AF-A0A0K8R5J0-F1
#
_entry.id   AF-A0A0K8R5J0-F1
#
_cell.length_a   1.000
_cell.length_b   1.000
_cell.length_c   1.000
_cell.angle_alpha   90.00
_cell.angle_beta   90.00
_cell.angle_gamma   90.00
#
_symmetry.space_group_name_H-M   'P 1'
#
loop_
_entity.id
_entity.type
_entity.pdbx_description
1 polymer ?
#
loop_
_entity_poly.entity_id
_entity_poly.type
_entity_poly.pdbx_seq_one_letter_code
_entity_poly.pdbx_strand_id
1 'polypeptide(L)'
;MILKLVIILQTWSTIHGATDPSKYIRRVQVNETCRADKIRVTTYLEVEKWCFIMCKNKTTDWREKTTEDISDERLCNFSEFDPPIPVENTGKCVNGSCRNPDSIAKRTNKEPACFDYERMMYEGEEVAVECKKTCYVNRWPEDINLENGEKCVYKKTSQYFGLSEKVAEVGTCQEGMCIKKLECLRTKLLVYPGFSVDKDCTIKCNGTSSKMLDNGTMCALRTSTPGFTFWSLFGTKPTTRVDEIGNCNAGKCVKLSKYIVPPHNSTKGCNGTDVFINQNLQVATHCQAECGDGTTERRARDTLCLWQYRRHEHLDIFKIGFCYCGICEPHYNYVVLVDRENPTRKG
;
A
#
# COMPACT_ATOMS: atom_id res chain seq x y z
N MET A 1 -12.43 -17.05 56.87
CA MET A 1 -11.83 -17.31 55.54
C MET A 1 -12.75 -16.73 54.49
N ILE A 2 -12.46 -15.52 54.03
CA ILE A 2 -13.19 -14.83 52.96
C ILE A 2 -12.13 -14.53 51.88
N LEU A 3 -12.29 -15.19 50.74
CA LEU A 3 -11.43 -15.12 49.57
C LEU A 3 -11.58 -13.72 48.97
N LYS A 4 -10.57 -12.86 49.10
CA LYS A 4 -10.55 -11.55 48.44
C LYS A 4 -10.34 -11.75 46.94
N LEU A 5 -11.41 -11.52 46.18
CA LEU A 5 -11.38 -11.26 44.73
C LEU A 5 -10.39 -10.11 44.45
N VAL A 6 -9.26 -10.43 43.85
CA VAL A 6 -8.37 -9.44 43.23
C VAL A 6 -8.93 -9.17 41.84
N ILE A 7 -9.68 -8.09 41.71
CA ILE A 7 -10.09 -7.51 40.44
C ILE A 7 -8.81 -6.98 39.79
N ILE A 8 -8.30 -7.68 38.79
CA ILE A 8 -7.28 -7.18 37.86
C ILE A 8 -8.01 -6.20 36.94
N LEU A 9 -8.14 -4.96 37.41
CA LEU A 9 -8.32 -3.81 36.53
C LEU A 9 -7.02 -3.70 35.72
N GLN A 10 -7.06 -4.15 34.48
CA GLN A 10 -6.04 -3.79 33.49
C GLN A 10 -6.13 -2.29 33.26
N THR A 11 -5.44 -1.53 34.10
CA THR A 11 -5.03 -0.18 33.75
C THR A 11 -4.18 -0.30 32.49
N TRP A 12 -4.70 0.30 31.43
CA TRP A 12 -4.00 0.50 30.18
C TRP A 12 -2.63 1.09 30.53
N SER A 13 -1.62 0.23 30.37
CA SER A 13 -0.24 0.62 30.55
C SER A 13 0.07 1.57 29.40
N THR A 14 0.01 2.86 29.73
CA THR A 14 0.68 3.96 29.05
C THR A 14 2.18 3.67 28.96
N ILE A 15 2.55 2.76 28.07
CA ILE A 15 3.92 2.44 27.72
C ILE A 15 3.97 2.47 26.21
N HIS A 16 4.08 3.68 25.67
CA HIS A 16 5.00 4.07 24.60
C HIS A 16 5.18 5.57 24.80
N GLY A 17 6.43 6.02 25.02
CA GLY A 17 6.73 7.42 25.26
C GLY A 17 6.05 8.29 24.20
N ALA A 18 5.15 9.17 24.64
CA ALA A 18 4.50 10.16 23.79
C ALA A 18 5.60 11.06 23.23
N THR A 19 6.15 10.64 22.09
CA THR A 19 7.12 11.39 21.33
C THR A 19 6.39 12.65 20.92
N ASP A 20 6.88 13.82 21.35
CA ASP A 20 6.24 15.09 21.05
C ASP A 20 5.88 15.17 19.55
N PRO A 21 4.57 15.14 19.19
CA PRO A 21 4.13 15.12 17.80
C PRO A 21 4.61 16.34 17.03
N SER A 22 4.95 17.43 17.72
CA SER A 22 5.46 18.66 17.12
C SER A 22 6.69 18.43 16.27
N LYS A 23 7.54 17.44 16.61
CA LYS A 23 8.75 17.10 15.85
C LYS A 23 8.47 16.56 14.45
N TYR A 24 7.26 16.06 14.22
CA TYR A 24 6.82 15.54 12.94
C TYR A 24 5.96 16.52 12.15
N ILE A 25 5.54 17.63 12.76
CA ILE A 25 4.61 18.57 12.13
C ILE A 25 5.36 19.84 11.71
N ARG A 26 5.28 20.16 10.42
CA ARG A 26 5.84 21.38 9.84
C ARG A 26 4.72 22.28 9.35
N ARG A 27 4.68 23.52 9.82
CA ARG A 27 3.77 24.53 9.26
C ARG A 27 4.39 25.11 8.00
N VAL A 28 3.62 25.12 6.92
CA VAL A 28 4.00 25.65 5.61
C VAL A 28 3.12 26.84 5.33
N GLN A 29 3.73 28.01 5.15
CA GLN A 29 3.02 29.19 4.72
C GLN A 29 2.76 29.10 3.22
N VAL A 30 1.48 29.12 2.83
CA VAL A 30 1.07 29.03 1.42
C VAL A 30 1.12 30.42 0.78
N ASN A 31 0.62 31.43 1.49
CA ASN A 31 0.72 32.85 1.13
C ASN A 31 0.69 33.72 2.41
N GLU A 32 0.59 35.04 2.28
CA GLU A 32 0.59 35.96 3.44
C GLU A 32 -0.54 35.68 4.45
N THR A 33 -1.66 35.11 4.00
CA THR A 33 -2.87 34.90 4.81
C THR A 33 -3.17 33.43 5.10
N CYS A 34 -2.57 32.49 4.38
CA CYS A 34 -2.93 31.08 4.39
C CYS A 34 -1.75 30.17 4.77
N ARG A 35 -2.06 29.08 5.48
CA ARG A 35 -1.10 28.08 5.95
C ARG A 35 -1.65 26.66 5.79
N ALA A 36 -0.77 25.72 5.53
CA ALA A 36 -1.03 24.28 5.58
C ALA A 36 -0.11 23.64 6.62
N ASP A 37 -0.57 22.58 7.28
CA ASP A 37 0.24 21.79 8.20
C ASP A 37 0.62 20.48 7.51
N LYS A 38 1.92 20.19 7.45
CA LYS A 38 2.45 18.94 6.87
C LYS A 38 3.00 18.02 7.96
N ILE A 39 2.88 16.71 7.76
CA ILE A 39 3.47 15.68 8.61
C ILE A 39 4.64 15.03 7.86
N ARG A 40 5.79 14.96 8.51
CA ARG A 40 6.95 14.22 8.03
C ARG A 40 6.74 12.72 8.20
N VAL A 41 6.77 11.98 7.09
CA VAL A 41 6.59 10.52 7.03
C VAL A 41 7.94 9.81 7.00
N THR A 42 8.81 10.27 6.10
CA THR A 42 10.20 9.82 5.96
C THR A 42 11.13 11.05 5.85
N THR A 43 12.42 10.84 5.59
CA THR A 43 13.34 11.95 5.31
C THR A 43 13.02 12.69 4.01
N TYR A 44 12.32 12.06 3.07
CA TYR A 44 12.05 12.60 1.74
C TYR A 44 10.56 12.67 1.40
N LEU A 45 9.68 12.36 2.36
CA LEU A 45 8.22 12.37 2.19
C LEU A 45 7.56 13.14 3.32
N GLU A 46 6.79 14.15 2.93
CA GLU A 46 5.83 14.84 3.77
C GLU A 46 4.43 14.70 3.17
N VAL A 47 3.42 14.64 4.03
CA VAL A 47 2.01 14.54 3.63
C VAL A 47 1.22 15.63 4.34
N GLU A 48 0.04 15.95 3.85
CA GLU A 48 -0.83 16.89 4.55
C GLU A 48 -1.30 16.29 5.87
N LYS A 49 -1.23 17.11 6.93
CA LYS A 49 -1.86 16.79 8.21
C LYS A 49 -3.38 16.78 8.05
N TRP A 50 -3.88 17.76 7.31
CA TRP A 50 -5.29 17.98 7.06
C TRP A 50 -5.50 18.25 5.58
N CYS A 51 -6.60 17.78 5.02
CA CYS A 51 -6.94 18.04 3.62
C CYS A 51 -7.59 19.41 3.40
N PHE A 52 -7.16 20.42 4.15
CA PHE A 52 -7.59 21.81 3.96
C PHE A 52 -6.48 22.78 4.34
N ILE A 53 -6.48 23.93 3.71
CA ILE A 53 -5.59 25.06 4.01
C ILE A 53 -6.33 25.98 4.98
N MET A 54 -5.66 26.47 6.02
CA MET A 54 -6.22 27.45 6.95
C MET A 54 -5.84 28.87 6.50
N CYS A 55 -6.82 29.72 6.25
CA CYS A 55 -6.65 31.12 5.88
C CYS A 55 -7.19 32.07 6.96
N LYS A 56 -6.50 33.19 7.17
CA LYS A 56 -7.01 34.30 8.00
C LYS A 56 -8.22 34.92 7.29
N ASN A 57 -9.37 35.00 7.96
CA ASN A 57 -10.55 35.70 7.42
C ASN A 57 -10.16 37.12 7.00
N LYS A 58 -10.56 37.52 5.78
CA LYS A 58 -10.54 38.93 5.35
C LYS A 58 -11.89 39.62 5.56
N THR A 59 -12.93 38.95 6.08
CA THR A 59 -14.26 39.57 6.23
C THR A 59 -14.89 39.32 7.60
N THR A 60 -15.88 40.16 7.91
CA THR A 60 -16.76 40.13 9.08
C THR A 60 -17.95 39.17 8.93
N ASP A 61 -18.05 38.43 7.81
CA ASP A 61 -19.13 37.48 7.58
C ASP A 61 -18.78 36.12 8.20
N TRP A 62 -19.59 35.67 9.16
CA TRP A 62 -19.45 34.39 9.85
C TRP A 62 -19.73 33.17 8.95
N ARG A 63 -20.27 33.39 7.74
CA ARG A 63 -20.49 32.35 6.71
C ARG A 63 -19.24 32.08 5.87
N GLU A 64 -18.24 32.96 5.89
CA GLU A 64 -16.99 32.71 5.19
C GLU A 64 -16.14 31.68 5.95
N LYS A 65 -15.86 30.56 5.27
CA LYS A 65 -14.98 29.52 5.80
C LYS A 65 -13.56 30.06 5.84
N THR A 66 -12.90 29.92 6.99
CA THR A 66 -11.45 30.15 7.16
C THR A 66 -10.61 29.00 6.58
N THR A 67 -11.21 28.08 5.83
CA THR A 67 -10.56 26.89 5.30
C THR A 67 -10.85 26.69 3.82
N GLU A 68 -9.82 26.39 3.05
CA GLU A 68 -9.93 25.98 1.65
C GLU A 68 -9.72 24.48 1.53
N ASP A 69 -10.72 23.78 0.98
CA ASP A 69 -10.69 22.33 0.85
C ASP A 69 -9.71 21.89 -0.24
N ILE A 70 -8.83 20.96 0.11
CA ILE A 70 -7.90 20.34 -0.82
C ILE A 70 -8.59 19.16 -1.51
N SER A 71 -8.53 19.15 -2.84
CA SER A 71 -9.20 18.16 -3.69
C SER A 71 -8.35 17.66 -4.86
N ASP A 72 -7.04 17.84 -4.78
CA ASP A 72 -6.07 17.51 -5.83
C ASP A 72 -5.36 16.16 -5.61
N GLU A 73 -5.87 15.34 -4.69
CA GLU A 73 -5.34 14.02 -4.36
C GLU A 73 -3.90 14.03 -3.82
N ARG A 74 -3.45 15.15 -3.25
CA ARG A 74 -2.24 15.13 -2.44
C ARG A 74 -2.38 14.15 -1.27
N LEU A 75 -1.24 13.58 -0.87
CA LEU A 75 -1.21 12.57 0.19
C LEU A 75 -1.52 13.20 1.55
N CYS A 76 -2.19 12.44 2.40
CA CYS A 76 -2.55 12.84 3.77
C CYS A 76 -2.36 11.69 4.74
N ASN A 77 -2.25 11.97 6.04
CA ASN A 77 -2.17 10.93 7.07
C ASN A 77 -3.55 10.27 7.28
N PHE A 78 -3.68 8.98 6.97
CA PHE A 78 -4.97 8.28 6.99
C PHE A 78 -5.03 7.20 8.07
N SER A 79 -6.13 7.22 8.81
CA SER A 79 -6.57 6.17 9.72
C SER A 79 -8.09 6.18 9.74
N GLU A 80 -8.70 5.03 9.98
CA GLU A 80 -10.16 4.92 10.14
C GLU A 80 -10.65 5.60 11.43
N PHE A 81 -9.76 5.73 12.42
CA PHE A 81 -10.04 6.34 13.71
C PHE A 81 -9.19 7.61 13.87
N ASP A 82 -8.10 7.51 14.63
CA ASP A 82 -7.16 8.59 14.85
C ASP A 82 -5.85 8.28 14.11
N PRO A 83 -5.39 9.16 13.20
CA PRO A 83 -4.17 8.91 12.43
C PRO A 83 -2.92 8.95 13.30
N PRO A 84 -2.19 7.82 13.44
CA PRO A 84 -1.03 7.75 14.29
C PRO A 84 0.10 8.65 13.76
N ILE A 85 0.96 9.07 14.70
CA ILE A 85 2.25 9.71 14.40
C ILE A 85 3.33 8.85 15.10
N PRO A 86 4.32 8.34 14.35
CA PRO A 86 4.58 8.59 12.94
C PRO A 86 3.56 7.92 12.00
N VAL A 87 3.41 8.47 10.79
CA VAL A 87 2.41 8.04 9.80
C VAL A 87 2.57 6.56 9.47
N GLU A 88 1.48 5.80 9.66
CA GLU A 88 1.43 4.37 9.31
C GLU A 88 0.88 4.13 7.92
N ASN A 89 -0.09 4.94 7.47
CA ASN A 89 -0.74 4.76 6.19
C ASN A 89 -1.14 6.13 5.62
N THR A 90 -1.02 6.29 4.31
CA THR A 90 -1.46 7.53 3.64
C THR A 90 -2.77 7.35 2.90
N GLY A 91 -3.58 8.40 2.95
CA GLY A 91 -4.74 8.58 2.09
C GLY A 91 -4.50 9.63 1.02
N LYS A 92 -5.58 10.05 0.39
CA LYS A 92 -5.62 11.10 -0.64
C LYS A 92 -6.66 12.15 -0.28
N CYS A 93 -6.31 13.42 -0.47
CA CYS A 93 -7.21 14.53 -0.20
C CYS A 93 -8.25 14.71 -1.30
N VAL A 94 -9.52 14.60 -0.92
CA VAL A 94 -10.68 14.78 -1.80
C VAL A 94 -11.77 15.53 -1.05
N ASN A 95 -12.12 16.73 -1.53
CA ASN A 95 -13.14 17.60 -0.97
C ASN A 95 -12.95 17.82 0.54
N GLY A 96 -11.75 18.23 0.95
CA GLY A 96 -11.50 18.55 2.37
C GLY A 96 -11.21 17.32 3.25
N SER A 97 -11.39 16.11 2.72
CA SER A 97 -11.32 14.85 3.48
C SER A 97 -10.15 13.98 3.06
N CYS A 98 -9.46 13.39 4.04
CA CYS A 98 -8.46 12.36 3.78
C CYS A 98 -9.15 11.01 3.59
N ARG A 99 -9.10 10.44 2.39
CA ARG A 99 -9.78 9.19 2.06
C ARG A 99 -8.80 8.08 1.73
N ASN A 100 -9.23 6.84 1.97
CA ASN A 100 -8.50 5.66 1.52
C ASN A 100 -8.32 5.73 -0.01
N PRO A 101 -7.11 5.56 -0.55
CA PRO A 101 -6.86 5.62 -2.00
C PRO A 101 -7.76 4.65 -2.79
N ASP A 102 -7.96 3.42 -2.28
CA ASP A 102 -8.78 2.40 -2.94
C ASP A 102 -10.27 2.81 -3.04
N SER A 103 -10.74 3.66 -2.12
CA SER A 103 -12.08 4.24 -2.19
C SER A 103 -12.25 5.29 -3.30
N ILE A 104 -11.15 5.90 -3.73
CA ILE A 104 -11.10 6.91 -4.80
C ILE A 104 -10.85 6.26 -6.15
N ALA A 105 -10.10 5.14 -6.21
CA ALA A 105 -9.89 4.36 -7.42
C ALA A 105 -11.22 3.99 -8.11
N LYS A 106 -12.32 3.88 -7.37
CA LYS A 106 -13.71 3.74 -7.88
C LYS A 106 -14.12 4.79 -8.94
N ARG A 107 -13.42 5.93 -9.00
CA ARG A 107 -13.69 7.06 -9.91
C ARG A 107 -12.80 7.07 -11.17
N THR A 108 -11.82 6.16 -11.24
CA THR A 108 -10.79 6.12 -12.29
C THR A 108 -11.24 5.29 -13.49
N ASN A 109 -10.76 5.63 -14.69
CA ASN A 109 -11.35 5.17 -15.95
C ASN A 109 -10.38 4.34 -16.83
N LYS A 110 -9.08 4.23 -16.50
CA LYS A 110 -8.11 3.52 -17.37
C LYS A 110 -7.96 2.03 -17.02
N GLU A 111 -7.90 1.68 -15.74
CA GLU A 111 -7.84 0.30 -15.26
C GLU A 111 -8.95 0.02 -14.23
N PRO A 112 -9.59 -1.17 -14.25
CA PRO A 112 -10.58 -1.53 -13.24
C PRO A 112 -9.97 -1.51 -11.84
N ALA A 113 -10.58 -0.75 -10.94
CA ALA A 113 -10.12 -0.68 -9.57
C ALA A 113 -10.59 -1.92 -8.80
N CYS A 114 -9.67 -2.81 -8.44
CA CYS A 114 -9.98 -4.05 -7.73
C CYS A 114 -9.86 -3.90 -6.22
N PHE A 115 -10.84 -4.44 -5.50
CA PHE A 115 -10.74 -4.66 -4.07
C PHE A 115 -9.79 -5.81 -3.78
N ASP A 116 -9.23 -5.74 -2.59
CA ASP A 116 -8.55 -6.89 -2.01
C ASP A 116 -9.55 -8.01 -1.71
N TYR A 117 -9.07 -9.26 -1.67
CA TYR A 117 -9.89 -10.45 -1.46
C TYR A 117 -9.50 -11.21 -0.19
N GLU A 118 -10.48 -11.93 0.36
CA GLU A 118 -10.31 -12.67 1.61
C GLU A 118 -9.29 -13.80 1.45
N ARG A 119 -8.40 -13.92 2.44
CA ARG A 119 -7.33 -14.91 2.48
C ARG A 119 -7.22 -15.56 3.84
N MET A 120 -6.74 -16.80 3.85
CA MET A 120 -6.42 -17.55 5.06
C MET A 120 -4.95 -17.97 5.04
N MET A 121 -4.31 -17.94 6.21
CA MET A 121 -2.94 -18.44 6.35
C MET A 121 -2.91 -19.97 6.31
N TYR A 122 -2.05 -20.52 5.45
CA TYR A 122 -1.75 -21.95 5.37
C TYR A 122 -0.26 -22.16 5.11
N GLU A 123 0.42 -22.87 6.03
CA GLU A 123 1.85 -23.17 5.95
C GLU A 123 2.79 -21.98 5.66
N GLY A 124 2.41 -20.77 6.11
CA GLY A 124 3.20 -19.54 5.91
C GLY A 124 2.88 -18.77 4.62
N GLU A 125 1.92 -19.24 3.82
CA GLU A 125 1.37 -18.52 2.67
C GLU A 125 -0.07 -18.06 2.95
N GLU A 126 -0.47 -16.90 2.42
CA GLU A 126 -1.88 -16.52 2.36
C GLU A 126 -2.51 -17.17 1.13
N VAL A 127 -3.55 -17.98 1.33
CA VAL A 127 -4.33 -18.62 0.26
C VAL A 127 -5.70 -17.97 0.14
N ALA A 128 -6.19 -17.82 -1.09
CA ALA A 128 -7.47 -17.19 -1.36
C ALA A 128 -8.61 -18.03 -0.76
N VAL A 129 -9.55 -17.40 -0.03
CA VAL A 129 -10.76 -18.12 0.43
C VAL A 129 -11.63 -18.48 -0.77
N GLU A 130 -11.75 -17.56 -1.73
CA GLU A 130 -12.47 -17.75 -2.97
C GLU A 130 -11.61 -17.40 -4.18
N CYS A 131 -11.89 -18.00 -5.34
CA CYS A 131 -11.18 -17.74 -6.59
C CYS A 131 -11.72 -16.51 -7.35
N LYS A 132 -12.22 -15.52 -6.61
CA LYS A 132 -12.81 -14.29 -7.16
C LYS A 132 -12.32 -13.07 -6.38
N LYS A 133 -12.33 -11.92 -7.05
CA LYS A 133 -12.14 -10.61 -6.44
C LYS A 133 -13.15 -9.63 -7.06
N THR A 134 -13.66 -8.71 -6.26
CA THR A 134 -14.57 -7.68 -6.76
C THR A 134 -13.78 -6.51 -7.32
N CYS A 135 -14.13 -6.03 -8.50
CA CYS A 135 -13.53 -4.85 -9.12
C CYS A 135 -14.60 -3.89 -9.63
N TYR A 136 -14.27 -2.60 -9.70
CA TYR A 136 -15.13 -1.63 -10.37
C TYR A 136 -14.84 -1.61 -11.86
N VAL A 137 -15.74 -2.21 -12.63
CA VAL A 137 -15.76 -2.16 -14.08
C VAL A 137 -16.85 -1.15 -14.47
N ASN A 138 -16.49 -0.10 -15.21
CA ASN A 138 -17.44 0.95 -15.61
C ASN A 138 -18.25 1.55 -14.44
N ARG A 139 -17.63 1.71 -13.26
CA ARG A 139 -18.22 2.21 -12.00
C ARG A 139 -19.21 1.26 -11.30
N TRP A 140 -19.36 0.04 -11.80
CA TRP A 140 -20.17 -1.00 -11.16
C TRP A 140 -19.28 -2.08 -10.57
N PRO A 141 -19.58 -2.57 -9.35
CA PRO A 141 -18.85 -3.69 -8.78
C PRO A 141 -19.19 -4.96 -9.56
N GLU A 142 -18.15 -5.63 -10.06
CA GLU A 142 -18.24 -6.91 -10.77
C GLU A 142 -17.21 -7.88 -10.16
N ASP A 143 -17.60 -9.14 -9.98
CA ASP A 143 -16.68 -10.18 -9.54
C ASP A 143 -15.90 -10.72 -10.74
N ILE A 144 -14.58 -10.62 -10.65
CA ILE A 144 -13.66 -11.16 -11.65
C ILE A 144 -12.89 -12.34 -11.07
N ASN A 145 -12.56 -13.30 -11.93
CA ASN A 145 -11.81 -14.49 -11.54
C ASN A 145 -10.39 -14.11 -11.11
N LEU A 146 -9.91 -14.75 -10.03
CA LEU A 146 -8.48 -14.77 -9.75
C LEU A 146 -7.74 -15.51 -10.87
N GLU A 147 -6.45 -15.21 -11.01
CA GLU A 147 -5.63 -15.83 -12.04
C GLU A 147 -5.57 -17.36 -11.87
N ASN A 148 -5.63 -18.07 -12.99
CA ASN A 148 -5.49 -19.52 -12.99
C ASN A 148 -4.12 -19.92 -12.42
N GLY A 149 -4.10 -20.86 -11.48
CA GLY A 149 -2.88 -21.24 -10.75
C GLY A 149 -2.76 -20.65 -9.35
N GLU A 150 -3.60 -19.66 -8.99
CA GLU A 150 -3.63 -19.11 -7.63
C GLU A 150 -4.07 -20.19 -6.61
N LYS A 151 -3.43 -20.24 -5.43
CA LYS A 151 -3.84 -21.16 -4.37
C LYS A 151 -5.14 -20.71 -3.71
N CYS A 152 -6.02 -21.66 -3.45
CA CYS A 152 -7.31 -21.41 -2.82
C CYS A 152 -7.63 -22.44 -1.73
N VAL A 153 -8.54 -22.09 -0.83
CA VAL A 153 -9.04 -23.00 0.20
C VAL A 153 -9.99 -24.01 -0.42
N TYR A 154 -9.54 -25.26 -0.58
CA TYR A 154 -10.39 -26.34 -1.10
C TYR A 154 -11.28 -26.94 -0.02
N LYS A 155 -10.72 -27.09 1.19
CA LYS A 155 -11.46 -27.63 2.34
C LYS A 155 -11.03 -26.93 3.62
N LYS A 156 -12.02 -26.58 4.43
CA LYS A 156 -11.83 -26.09 5.80
C LYS A 156 -12.12 -27.20 6.82
N THR A 157 -11.45 -27.13 7.96
CA THR A 157 -11.78 -27.93 9.15
C THR A 157 -12.05 -26.99 10.30
N SER A 158 -13.07 -27.33 11.09
CA SER A 158 -13.37 -26.62 12.33
C SER A 158 -12.45 -27.10 13.46
N GLN A 159 -11.90 -26.16 14.22
CA GLN A 159 -11.14 -26.41 15.45
C GLN A 159 -11.84 -25.74 16.63
N TYR A 160 -11.74 -26.34 17.83
CA TYR A 160 -12.37 -25.86 19.06
C TYR A 160 -13.91 -25.74 18.97
N PHE A 161 -14.62 -26.85 18.74
CA PHE A 161 -16.09 -26.91 18.77
C PHE A 161 -16.82 -25.83 17.93
N GLY A 162 -16.28 -25.44 16.76
CA GLY A 162 -16.92 -24.45 15.90
C GLY A 162 -16.40 -23.01 15.99
N LEU A 163 -15.49 -22.71 16.93
CA LEU A 163 -15.05 -21.32 17.18
C LEU A 163 -13.98 -20.81 16.22
N SER A 164 -13.30 -21.70 15.49
CA SER A 164 -12.28 -21.30 14.53
C SER A 164 -12.23 -22.25 13.33
N GLU A 165 -12.00 -21.70 12.14
CA GLU A 165 -11.77 -22.47 10.92
C GLU A 165 -10.27 -22.46 10.58
N LYS A 166 -9.76 -23.61 10.16
CA LYS A 166 -8.43 -23.73 9.57
C LYS A 166 -8.51 -24.38 8.19
N VAL A 167 -7.59 -23.99 7.33
CA VAL A 167 -7.41 -24.61 6.01
C VAL A 167 -6.91 -26.04 6.21
N ALA A 168 -7.68 -27.01 5.69
CA ALA A 168 -7.36 -28.43 5.78
C ALA A 168 -6.73 -28.94 4.49
N GLU A 169 -7.27 -28.52 3.35
CA GLU A 169 -6.75 -28.84 2.02
C GLU A 169 -6.73 -27.57 1.16
N VAL A 170 -5.65 -27.39 0.42
CA VAL A 170 -5.51 -26.33 -0.58
C VAL A 170 -5.78 -26.87 -1.97
N GLY A 171 -6.43 -26.06 -2.80
CA GLY A 171 -6.66 -26.30 -4.21
C GLY A 171 -5.98 -25.23 -5.07
N THR A 172 -6.40 -25.16 -6.32
CA THR A 172 -5.92 -24.17 -7.29
C THR A 172 -7.11 -23.53 -8.00
N CYS A 173 -7.03 -22.23 -8.25
CA CYS A 173 -8.04 -21.51 -9.02
C CYS A 173 -7.97 -21.91 -10.49
N GLN A 174 -9.12 -22.29 -11.04
CA GLN A 174 -9.35 -22.50 -12.46
C GLN A 174 -10.70 -21.92 -12.83
N GLU A 175 -10.72 -20.90 -13.70
CA GLU A 175 -11.94 -20.27 -14.20
C GLU A 175 -12.88 -19.79 -13.09
N GLY A 176 -12.32 -19.28 -12.00
CA GLY A 176 -13.08 -18.79 -10.84
C GLY A 176 -13.53 -19.85 -9.84
N MET A 177 -13.17 -21.12 -10.04
CA MET A 177 -13.47 -22.23 -9.13
C MET A 177 -12.21 -22.76 -8.46
N CYS A 178 -12.32 -23.16 -7.18
CA CYS A 178 -11.24 -23.83 -6.47
C CYS A 178 -11.29 -25.34 -6.71
N ILE A 179 -10.34 -25.86 -7.47
CA ILE A 179 -10.24 -27.30 -7.79
C ILE A 179 -9.17 -27.97 -6.93
N LYS A 180 -9.39 -29.23 -6.53
CA LYS A 180 -8.43 -30.01 -5.72
C LYS A 180 -7.09 -30.25 -6.41
N LYS A 181 -7.06 -30.21 -7.75
CA LYS A 181 -5.86 -30.54 -8.52
C LYS A 181 -4.84 -29.39 -8.48
N LEU A 182 -3.64 -29.70 -8.03
CA LEU A 182 -2.47 -28.81 -8.10
C LEU A 182 -1.78 -28.98 -9.47
N GLU A 183 -2.45 -28.60 -10.57
CA GLU A 183 -1.89 -28.77 -11.92
C GLU A 183 -0.74 -27.80 -12.21
N CYS A 184 -0.74 -26.60 -11.61
CA CYS A 184 0.35 -25.61 -11.68
C CYS A 184 0.41 -24.80 -10.39
N LEU A 185 1.44 -25.01 -9.57
CA LEU A 185 1.54 -24.35 -8.27
C LEU A 185 2.28 -23.03 -8.33
N ARG A 186 1.58 -21.95 -8.01
CA ARG A 186 2.21 -20.69 -7.61
C ARG A 186 2.54 -20.73 -6.13
N THR A 187 3.77 -20.36 -5.80
CA THR A 187 4.20 -20.12 -4.42
C THR A 187 4.29 -18.62 -4.25
N LYS A 188 3.55 -18.08 -3.28
CA LYS A 188 3.60 -16.66 -2.95
C LYS A 188 4.27 -16.45 -1.59
N LEU A 189 5.04 -15.38 -1.49
CA LEU A 189 5.67 -14.97 -0.24
C LEU A 189 4.93 -13.77 0.33
N LEU A 190 4.58 -13.86 1.61
CA LEU A 190 3.92 -12.79 2.34
C LEU A 190 4.90 -11.64 2.57
N VAL A 191 4.50 -10.43 2.17
CA VAL A 191 5.26 -9.20 2.45
C VAL A 191 4.70 -8.52 3.70
N TYR A 192 3.38 -8.38 3.76
CA TYR A 192 2.63 -7.96 4.94
C TYR A 192 1.21 -8.55 4.85
N PRO A 193 0.43 -8.63 5.94
CA PRO A 193 -0.92 -9.18 5.89
C PRO A 193 -1.78 -8.51 4.83
N GLY A 194 -2.31 -9.31 3.92
CA GLY A 194 -3.06 -8.81 2.79
C GLY A 194 -2.21 -8.44 1.56
N PHE A 195 -0.91 -8.72 1.52
CA PHE A 195 -0.09 -8.49 0.32
C PHE A 195 1.04 -9.50 0.19
N SER A 196 1.03 -10.22 -0.93
CA SER A 196 2.02 -11.24 -1.26
C SER A 196 2.48 -11.09 -2.72
N VAL A 197 3.67 -11.60 -3.00
CA VAL A 197 4.28 -11.60 -4.34
C VAL A 197 4.68 -13.01 -4.74
N ASP A 198 4.77 -13.29 -6.03
CA ASP A 198 5.22 -14.60 -6.50
C ASP A 198 6.67 -14.84 -6.10
N LYS A 199 6.98 -16.04 -5.63
CA LYS A 199 8.35 -16.42 -5.27
C LYS A 199 9.23 -16.47 -6.52
N ASP A 200 8.70 -17.02 -7.60
CA ASP A 200 9.41 -17.32 -8.85
C ASP A 200 8.58 -16.87 -10.05
N CYS A 201 9.25 -16.43 -11.11
CA CYS A 201 8.60 -16.04 -12.38
C CYS A 201 8.32 -17.21 -13.33
N THR A 202 8.56 -18.44 -12.86
CA THR A 202 8.25 -19.67 -13.56
C THR A 202 7.56 -20.62 -12.61
N ILE A 203 6.45 -21.21 -13.05
CA ILE A 203 5.71 -22.21 -12.29
C ILE A 203 5.96 -23.60 -12.88
N LYS A 204 6.09 -24.58 -12.00
CA LYS A 204 6.17 -25.99 -12.39
C LYS A 204 4.76 -26.55 -12.44
N CYS A 205 4.39 -27.11 -13.57
CA CYS A 205 3.13 -27.83 -13.74
C CYS A 205 3.38 -29.34 -13.76
N ASN A 206 2.37 -30.13 -13.39
CA ASN A 206 2.46 -31.58 -13.47
C ASN A 206 2.75 -32.02 -14.92
N GLY A 207 3.75 -32.90 -15.10
CA GLY A 207 4.14 -33.38 -16.44
C GLY A 207 5.35 -32.67 -17.07
N THR A 208 6.29 -32.14 -16.26
CA THR A 208 7.57 -31.50 -16.68
C THR A 208 7.48 -30.18 -17.44
N SER A 209 6.30 -29.71 -17.86
CA SER A 209 6.16 -28.39 -18.46
C SER A 209 6.30 -27.29 -17.41
N SER A 210 7.22 -26.36 -17.64
CA SER A 210 7.29 -25.09 -16.89
C SER A 210 6.56 -24.00 -17.65
N LYS A 211 5.73 -23.21 -16.96
CA LYS A 211 5.05 -22.05 -17.53
C LYS A 211 5.68 -20.78 -16.98
N MET A 212 5.90 -19.79 -17.85
CA MET A 212 6.37 -18.47 -17.44
C MET A 212 5.17 -17.64 -16.95
N LEU A 213 5.38 -16.88 -15.88
CA LEU A 213 4.42 -15.85 -15.47
C LEU A 213 4.44 -14.69 -16.47
N ASP A 214 3.35 -13.93 -16.49
CA ASP A 214 3.21 -12.79 -17.39
C ASP A 214 4.27 -11.73 -17.07
N ASN A 215 4.73 -11.03 -18.12
CA ASN A 215 5.68 -9.95 -17.93
C ASN A 215 5.01 -8.83 -17.10
N GLY A 216 5.70 -8.38 -16.06
CA GLY A 216 5.19 -7.41 -15.11
C GLY A 216 4.57 -7.99 -13.84
N THR A 217 4.38 -9.31 -13.71
CA THR A 217 3.97 -9.93 -12.44
C THR A 217 5.00 -9.63 -11.35
N MET A 218 4.56 -9.16 -10.17
CA MET A 218 5.46 -8.87 -9.06
C MET A 218 6.04 -10.15 -8.47
N CYS A 219 7.34 -10.15 -8.22
CA CYS A 219 8.06 -11.30 -7.72
C CYS A 219 9.05 -10.93 -6.61
N ALA A 220 9.41 -11.88 -5.77
CA ALA A 220 10.43 -11.71 -4.74
C ALA A 220 11.83 -11.74 -5.36
N LEU A 221 12.44 -10.57 -5.53
CA LEU A 221 13.78 -10.43 -6.11
C LEU A 221 14.86 -10.82 -5.10
N ARG A 222 14.67 -10.44 -3.84
CA ARG A 222 15.56 -10.81 -2.73
C ARG A 222 14.72 -11.21 -1.53
N THR A 223 15.12 -12.32 -0.93
CA THR A 223 14.49 -12.86 0.27
C THR A 223 15.53 -13.14 1.34
N SER A 224 15.15 -12.96 2.60
CA SER A 224 15.92 -13.40 3.75
C SER A 224 15.12 -14.46 4.50
N THR A 225 15.78 -15.55 4.87
CA THR A 225 15.20 -16.48 5.84
C THR A 225 15.82 -16.15 7.18
N PRO A 226 15.03 -15.74 8.19
CA PRO A 226 15.55 -15.56 9.53
C PRO A 226 16.28 -16.85 9.95
N GLY A 227 17.51 -16.71 10.45
CA GLY A 227 18.25 -17.83 11.03
C GLY A 227 17.45 -18.47 12.17
N PHE A 228 17.78 -19.73 12.51
CA PHE A 228 17.12 -20.52 13.55
C PHE A 228 16.75 -19.67 14.78
N THR A 229 15.47 -19.35 14.95
CA THR A 229 14.97 -18.64 16.13
C THR A 229 14.65 -19.64 17.22
N PHE A 230 14.76 -19.25 18.50
CA PHE A 230 14.34 -20.08 19.64
C PHE A 230 12.92 -20.68 19.48
N TRP A 231 12.03 -20.01 18.73
CA TRP A 231 10.68 -20.50 18.43
C TRP A 231 10.63 -21.70 17.47
N SER A 232 11.68 -21.92 16.67
CA SER A 232 11.79 -23.10 15.80
C SER A 232 11.97 -24.41 16.57
N LEU A 233 12.36 -24.36 17.84
CA LEU A 233 12.31 -25.49 18.79
C LEU A 233 10.87 -25.91 19.15
N PHE A 234 9.89 -25.01 19.00
CA PHE A 234 8.46 -25.27 19.25
C PHE A 234 7.67 -25.58 17.97
N GLY A 235 8.36 -26.00 16.90
CA GLY A 235 7.71 -26.46 15.66
C GLY A 235 7.20 -25.36 14.74
N THR A 236 7.50 -24.08 15.00
CA THR A 236 7.19 -22.99 14.06
C THR A 236 8.27 -22.92 12.98
N LYS A 237 7.89 -23.12 11.71
CA LYS A 237 8.82 -22.98 10.58
C LYS A 237 9.19 -21.49 10.42
N PRO A 238 10.48 -21.14 10.22
CA PRO A 238 10.87 -19.77 9.93
C PRO A 238 10.21 -19.32 8.61
N THR A 239 9.51 -18.21 8.64
CA THR A 239 8.87 -17.62 7.46
C THR A 239 9.92 -16.90 6.61
N THR A 240 9.94 -17.20 5.32
CA THR A 240 10.80 -16.47 4.36
C THR A 240 10.28 -15.05 4.23
N ARG A 241 11.15 -14.07 4.45
CA ARG A 241 10.84 -12.65 4.33
C ARG A 241 11.23 -12.15 2.94
N VAL A 242 10.42 -11.26 2.39
CA VAL A 242 10.72 -10.54 1.14
C VAL A 242 11.41 -9.22 1.48
N ASP A 243 12.64 -9.04 1.00
CA ASP A 243 13.43 -7.84 1.23
C ASP A 243 13.39 -6.88 0.03
N GLU A 244 13.24 -7.40 -1.18
CA GLU A 244 13.18 -6.62 -2.41
C GLU A 244 12.17 -7.26 -3.39
N ILE A 245 11.31 -6.42 -3.97
CA ILE A 245 10.34 -6.82 -5.00
C ILE A 245 10.89 -6.43 -6.38
N GLY A 246 10.79 -7.35 -7.32
CA GLY A 246 11.05 -7.13 -8.74
C GLY A 246 9.81 -7.44 -9.58
N ASN A 247 9.98 -7.39 -10.90
CA ASN A 247 8.95 -7.80 -11.86
C ASN A 247 9.45 -8.94 -12.72
N CYS A 248 8.53 -9.82 -13.11
CA CYS A 248 8.82 -10.89 -14.05
C CYS A 248 9.10 -10.31 -15.43
N ASN A 249 10.23 -10.71 -16.02
CA ASN A 249 10.58 -10.43 -17.40
C ASN A 249 11.24 -11.67 -18.00
N ALA A 250 10.61 -12.24 -19.03
CA ALA A 250 11.08 -13.45 -19.69
C ALA A 250 11.41 -14.57 -18.68
N GLY A 251 10.50 -14.80 -17.72
CA GLY A 251 10.62 -15.89 -16.74
C GLY A 251 11.65 -15.66 -15.63
N LYS A 252 12.27 -14.48 -15.56
CA LYS A 252 13.20 -14.10 -14.48
C LYS A 252 12.62 -12.96 -13.67
N CYS A 253 12.83 -13.01 -12.35
CA CYS A 253 12.54 -11.88 -11.49
C CYS A 253 13.66 -10.85 -11.65
N VAL A 254 13.34 -9.68 -12.20
CA VAL A 254 14.32 -8.62 -12.44
C VAL A 254 13.99 -7.38 -11.64
N LYS A 255 15.03 -6.60 -11.32
CA LYS A 255 14.87 -5.32 -10.64
C LYS A 255 14.04 -4.37 -11.50
N LEU A 256 13.20 -3.59 -10.83
CA LEU A 256 12.44 -2.51 -11.46
C LEU A 256 13.39 -1.55 -12.18
N SER A 257 13.00 -1.13 -13.38
CA SER A 257 13.80 -0.19 -14.18
C SER A 257 13.96 1.13 -13.43
N LYS A 258 15.13 1.75 -13.58
CA LYS A 258 15.36 3.08 -13.01
C LYS A 258 14.35 4.06 -13.59
N TYR A 259 13.64 4.76 -12.72
CA TYR A 259 12.72 5.81 -13.08
C TYR A 259 12.99 7.05 -12.24
N ILE A 260 13.32 8.14 -12.91
CA ILE A 260 13.38 9.47 -12.31
C ILE A 260 12.32 10.29 -13.02
N VAL A 261 11.39 10.82 -12.24
CA VAL A 261 10.33 11.69 -12.72
C VAL A 261 10.89 12.78 -13.64
N PRO A 262 10.39 12.88 -14.88
CA PRO A 262 10.85 13.91 -15.81
C PRO A 262 10.55 15.32 -15.29
N PRO A 263 11.37 16.33 -15.65
CA PRO A 263 11.06 17.71 -15.35
C PRO A 263 9.67 18.10 -15.86
N HIS A 264 8.89 18.80 -15.03
CA HIS A 264 7.59 19.33 -15.45
C HIS A 264 7.81 20.54 -16.36
N ASN A 265 7.41 20.41 -17.63
CA ASN A 265 7.45 21.50 -18.60
C ASN A 265 6.33 22.49 -18.30
N SER A 266 6.57 23.41 -17.36
CA SER A 266 5.55 24.35 -16.94
C SER A 266 5.34 25.49 -17.93
N THR A 267 4.06 25.84 -18.14
CA THR A 267 3.69 27.05 -18.89
C THR A 267 3.57 28.29 -18.00
N LYS A 268 3.46 28.11 -16.68
CA LYS A 268 3.21 29.19 -15.71
C LYS A 268 4.18 29.21 -14.52
N GLY A 269 5.34 28.57 -14.65
CA GLY A 269 6.32 28.49 -13.55
C GLY A 269 5.89 27.60 -12.38
N CYS A 270 4.94 26.69 -12.62
CA CYS A 270 4.47 25.70 -11.67
C CYS A 270 5.52 24.62 -11.48
N ASN A 271 5.70 24.17 -10.24
CA ASN A 271 6.65 23.13 -9.92
C ASN A 271 5.97 21.89 -9.38
N GLY A 272 6.44 20.75 -9.84
CA GLY A 272 6.03 19.46 -9.32
C GLY A 272 6.76 19.14 -8.02
N THR A 273 6.06 18.57 -7.04
CA THR A 273 6.71 17.95 -5.88
C THR A 273 6.96 16.46 -6.10
N ASP A 274 8.18 16.01 -5.85
CA ASP A 274 8.62 14.65 -6.09
C ASP A 274 9.09 14.00 -4.78
N VAL A 275 8.95 12.68 -4.68
CA VAL A 275 9.44 11.88 -3.55
C VAL A 275 10.57 10.99 -4.01
N PHE A 276 11.71 11.11 -3.31
CA PHE A 276 12.82 10.19 -3.45
C PHE A 276 12.53 8.93 -2.62
N ILE A 277 12.41 7.78 -3.29
CA ILE A 277 12.18 6.48 -2.63
C ILE A 277 13.52 5.77 -2.46
N ASN A 278 14.29 5.65 -3.53
CA ASN A 278 15.65 5.12 -3.52
C ASN A 278 16.44 5.65 -4.74
N GLN A 279 17.71 5.25 -4.89
CA GLN A 279 18.59 5.72 -5.98
C GLN A 279 18.06 5.47 -7.40
N ASN A 280 17.19 4.46 -7.56
CA ASN A 280 16.62 4.08 -8.83
C ASN A 280 15.18 4.55 -9.00
N LEU A 281 14.57 5.18 -7.99
CA LEU A 281 13.18 5.55 -8.04
C LEU A 281 12.90 6.89 -7.36
N GLN A 282 12.50 7.85 -8.19
CA GLN A 282 11.90 9.11 -7.78
C GLN A 282 10.60 9.29 -8.56
N VAL A 283 9.49 9.45 -7.84
CA VAL A 283 8.15 9.57 -8.43
C VAL A 283 7.51 10.89 -8.01
N ALA A 284 6.49 11.33 -8.74
CA ALA A 284 5.68 12.47 -8.32
C ALA A 284 4.95 12.15 -7.01
N THR A 285 4.82 13.09 -6.09
CA THR A 285 3.96 12.91 -4.88
C THR A 285 2.48 12.81 -5.27
N HIS A 286 2.08 13.58 -6.28
CA HIS A 286 0.74 13.63 -6.89
C HIS A 286 0.81 14.10 -8.35
N CYS A 287 -0.29 14.04 -9.07
CA CYS A 287 -0.35 14.29 -10.52
C CYS A 287 -0.66 15.74 -10.92
N GLN A 288 -0.55 16.66 -9.97
CA GLN A 288 -0.64 18.10 -10.20
C GLN A 288 0.72 18.77 -9.90
N ALA A 289 0.93 19.97 -10.40
CA ALA A 289 2.07 20.84 -10.12
C ALA A 289 1.51 22.16 -9.59
N GLU A 290 2.05 22.66 -8.49
CA GLU A 290 1.56 23.87 -7.83
C GLU A 290 2.22 25.10 -8.45
N CYS A 291 1.42 26.12 -8.72
CA CYS A 291 1.86 27.40 -9.29
C CYS A 291 1.91 28.47 -8.18
N GLY A 292 2.78 29.48 -8.35
CA GLY A 292 2.95 30.55 -7.35
C GLY A 292 1.70 31.42 -7.13
N ASP A 293 0.74 31.39 -8.06
CA ASP A 293 -0.55 32.08 -8.00
C ASP A 293 -1.66 31.25 -7.33
N GLY A 294 -1.34 30.06 -6.82
CA GLY A 294 -2.29 29.13 -6.19
C GLY A 294 -3.05 28.26 -7.19
N THR A 295 -2.81 28.40 -8.49
CA THR A 295 -3.37 27.48 -9.50
C THR A 295 -2.55 26.19 -9.58
N THR A 296 -3.07 25.18 -10.30
CA THR A 296 -2.36 23.94 -10.57
C THR A 296 -2.29 23.61 -12.05
N GLU A 297 -1.19 22.98 -12.46
CA GLU A 297 -1.02 22.37 -13.78
C GLU A 297 -1.05 20.85 -13.65
N ARG A 298 -1.64 20.16 -14.63
CA ARG A 298 -1.60 18.70 -14.67
C ARG A 298 -0.21 18.24 -15.10
N ARG A 299 0.33 17.23 -14.43
CA ARG A 299 1.52 16.52 -14.89
C ARG A 299 1.20 15.70 -16.14
N ALA A 300 2.25 15.40 -16.90
CA ALA A 300 2.16 14.56 -18.09
C ALA A 300 1.54 13.20 -17.76
N ARG A 301 0.77 12.66 -18.71
CA ARG A 301 0.20 11.31 -18.60
C ARG A 301 1.30 10.27 -18.44
N ASP A 302 0.98 9.19 -17.74
CA ASP A 302 1.86 8.05 -17.46
C ASP A 302 3.11 8.37 -16.61
N THR A 303 3.23 9.60 -16.10
CA THR A 303 4.22 9.95 -15.06
C THR A 303 3.96 9.09 -13.82
N LEU A 304 4.96 8.36 -13.32
CA LEU A 304 4.79 7.60 -12.08
C LEU A 304 4.56 8.54 -10.88
N CYS A 305 3.61 8.18 -10.05
CA CYS A 305 3.18 8.94 -8.88
C CYS A 305 3.07 8.04 -7.65
N LEU A 306 3.19 8.60 -6.45
CA LEU A 306 3.00 7.86 -5.21
C LEU A 306 1.49 7.67 -4.97
N TRP A 307 1.02 6.44 -5.13
CA TRP A 307 -0.39 6.08 -4.89
C TRP A 307 -0.67 5.97 -3.40
N GLN A 308 0.16 5.21 -2.68
CA GLN A 308 -0.01 4.96 -1.26
C GLN A 308 1.35 4.68 -0.62
N TYR A 309 1.55 5.18 0.59
CA TYR A 309 2.60 4.76 1.49
C TYR A 309 1.99 3.98 2.65
N ARG A 310 2.68 2.91 3.06
CA ARG A 310 2.37 2.13 4.25
C ARG A 310 3.64 1.79 5.01
N ARG A 311 3.59 1.92 6.33
CA ARG A 311 4.59 1.43 7.26
C ARG A 311 4.17 0.06 7.77
N HIS A 312 5.07 -0.90 7.74
CA HIS A 312 4.83 -2.21 8.34
C HIS A 312 6.13 -2.77 8.93
N GLU A 313 6.12 -3.09 10.22
CA GLU A 313 7.30 -3.50 10.98
C GLU A 313 8.46 -2.52 10.77
N HIS A 314 9.52 -2.90 10.05
CA HIS A 314 10.70 -2.09 9.73
C HIS A 314 10.79 -1.72 8.24
N LEU A 315 9.78 -2.09 7.45
CA LEU A 315 9.66 -1.76 6.04
C LEU A 315 8.81 -0.49 5.84
N ASP A 316 9.28 0.37 4.95
CA ASP A 316 8.47 1.39 4.29
C ASP A 316 8.03 0.84 2.93
N ILE A 317 6.73 0.77 2.70
CA ILE A 317 6.10 0.19 1.51
C ILE A 317 5.51 1.34 0.69
N PHE A 318 5.97 1.47 -0.55
CA PHE A 318 5.51 2.47 -1.49
C PHE A 318 4.75 1.78 -2.63
N LYS A 319 3.44 2.01 -2.72
CA LYS A 319 2.65 1.62 -3.88
C LYS A 319 2.68 2.76 -4.90
N ILE A 320 3.08 2.44 -6.11
CA ILE A 320 3.27 3.40 -7.19
C ILE A 320 2.08 3.32 -8.13
N GLY A 321 1.64 4.49 -8.58
CA GLY A 321 0.60 4.67 -9.59
C GLY A 321 1.16 5.36 -10.82
N PHE A 322 0.27 5.72 -11.74
CA PHE A 322 0.60 6.56 -12.89
C PHE A 322 -0.38 7.74 -13.00
N CYS A 323 0.09 8.84 -13.57
CA CYS A 323 -0.74 10.01 -13.75
C CYS A 323 -1.69 9.86 -14.94
N TYR A 324 -2.97 10.09 -14.70
CA TYR A 324 -3.99 10.17 -15.74
C TYR A 324 -4.96 11.31 -15.43
N CYS A 325 -5.10 12.25 -16.37
CA CYS A 325 -5.99 13.41 -16.21
C CYS A 325 -5.79 14.25 -14.93
N GLY A 326 -4.57 14.28 -14.38
CA GLY A 326 -4.24 15.02 -13.15
C GLY A 326 -4.50 14.25 -11.84
N ILE A 327 -4.90 12.99 -11.95
CA ILE A 327 -5.17 12.05 -10.87
C ILE A 327 -4.08 10.98 -10.88
N CYS A 328 -3.66 10.52 -9.70
CA CYS A 328 -2.77 9.37 -9.60
C CYS A 328 -3.60 8.09 -9.59
N GLU A 329 -3.59 7.30 -10.66
CA GLU A 329 -4.31 6.04 -10.72
C GLU A 329 -3.43 4.87 -10.23
N PRO A 330 -3.99 3.85 -9.58
CA PRO A 330 -3.22 2.72 -9.08
C PRO A 330 -2.55 1.96 -10.23
N HIS A 331 -1.27 1.60 -10.04
CA HIS A 331 -0.57 0.64 -10.90
C HIS A 331 -0.33 -0.62 -10.07
N TYR A 332 -1.27 -1.57 -10.11
CA TYR A 332 -1.34 -2.69 -9.16
C TYR A 332 -0.10 -3.59 -9.07
N ASN A 333 0.79 -3.53 -10.08
CA ASN A 333 2.01 -4.32 -10.17
C ASN A 333 3.29 -3.51 -9.88
N TYR A 334 3.19 -2.37 -9.19
CA TYR A 334 4.35 -1.55 -8.85
C TYR A 334 4.39 -1.20 -7.37
N VAL A 335 5.02 -2.08 -6.59
CA VAL A 335 5.27 -1.88 -5.15
C VAL A 335 6.77 -1.95 -4.85
N VAL A 336 7.24 -1.02 -4.03
CA VAL A 336 8.66 -0.92 -3.62
C VAL A 336 8.78 -0.99 -2.12
N LEU A 337 9.71 -1.82 -1.65
CA LEU A 337 10.07 -1.96 -0.24
C LEU A 337 11.37 -1.21 0.04
N VAL A 338 11.40 -0.45 1.11
CA VAL A 338 12.61 0.19 1.65
C VAL A 338 12.77 -0.23 3.10
N ASP A 339 13.89 -0.88 3.41
CA ASP A 339 14.23 -1.23 4.79
C ASP A 339 14.73 0.01 5.54
N ARG A 340 14.07 0.37 6.63
CA ARG A 340 14.42 1.55 7.43
C ARG A 340 15.67 1.35 8.28
N GLU A 341 16.00 0.11 8.64
CA GLU A 341 17.17 -0.21 9.44
C GLU A 341 18.42 -0.33 8.57
N ASN A 342 18.24 -0.72 7.29
CA ASN A 342 19.30 -0.75 6.29
C ASN A 342 18.92 0.01 5.01
N PRO A 343 18.74 1.33 5.07
CA PRO A 343 18.39 2.12 3.89
C PRO A 343 19.57 2.08 2.91
N THR A 344 19.27 1.81 1.63
CA THR A 344 20.26 1.91 0.56
C THR A 344 20.81 3.34 0.52
N ARG A 345 22.04 3.53 1.02
CA ARG A 345 22.69 4.85 1.15
C ARG A 345 22.83 5.49 -0.24
N LYS A 346 22.57 6.80 -0.37
CA LYS A 346 22.99 7.58 -1.55
C LYS A 346 24.50 7.44 -1.71
N GLY A 347 24.94 7.00 -2.89
CA GLY A 347 26.32 7.18 -3.36
C GLY A 347 26.52 8.59 -3.89
#